data_AF-A0A7V8ACA5-F1
#
_entry.id   AF-A0A7V8ACA5-F1
#
_cell.length_a   1.000
_cell.length_b   1.000
_cell.length_c   1.000
_cell.angle_alpha   90.00
_cell.angle_beta   90.00
_cell.angle_gamma   90.00
#
_symmetry.space_group_name_H-M   'P 1'
#
loop_
_entity.id
_entity.type
_entity.pdbx_description
1 polymer ?
#
loop_
_entity_poly.entity_id
_entity_poly.type
_entity_poly.pdbx_seq_one_letter_code
_entity_poly.pdbx_strand_id
1 'polypeptide(L)' 'MNSDAEPTCPQSQFPWPEMIKMASRIGIAPPCFWQLSLKEWAALVSNSSNQSSAMTRSDFEKLSARFGDKKREETYDQ' A
#
# COMPACT_ATOMS: atom_id res chain seq x y z
N MET A 1 -5.90 33.93 18.01
CA MET A 1 -4.78 33.73 17.08
C MET A 1 -4.37 32.27 17.10
N ASN A 2 -4.72 31.58 16.01
CA ASN A 2 -4.22 30.33 15.43
C ASN A 2 -3.95 29.13 16.35
N SER A 3 -4.65 28.02 16.09
CA SER A 3 -4.07 26.80 15.49
C SER A 3 -5.16 25.73 15.36
N ASP A 4 -6.00 25.85 14.32
CA ASP A 4 -6.77 24.73 13.78
C ASP A 4 -5.76 23.72 13.22
N ALA A 5 -5.37 22.76 14.07
CA ALA A 5 -4.64 21.58 13.65
C ALA A 5 -5.65 20.65 12.96
N GLU A 6 -5.88 20.90 11.67
CA GLU A 6 -6.48 19.94 10.74
C GLU A 6 -5.88 18.55 11.01
N PRO A 7 -6.70 17.50 11.27
CA PRO A 7 -6.20 16.15 11.33
C PRO A 7 -5.77 15.79 9.90
N THR A 8 -4.46 15.87 9.62
CA THR A 8 -3.88 15.35 8.39
C THR A 8 -4.32 13.91 8.23
N CYS A 9 -5.29 13.67 7.34
CA CYS A 9 -5.71 12.34 6.95
C CYS A 9 -4.45 11.55 6.61
N PRO A 10 -4.22 10.38 7.24
CA PRO A 10 -3.04 9.59 6.97
C PRO A 10 -3.00 9.30 5.48
N GLN A 11 -1.86 9.66 4.89
CA GLN A 11 -1.54 9.47 3.50
C GLN A 11 -1.95 8.05 3.11
N SER A 12 -2.85 7.91 2.12
CA SER A 12 -3.28 6.59 1.65
C SER A 12 -2.04 5.78 1.32
N GLN A 13 -1.87 4.65 2.02
CA GLN A 13 -0.71 3.76 1.88
C GLN A 13 -0.49 3.30 0.43
N PHE A 14 -1.54 3.42 -0.39
CA PHE A 14 -1.50 3.24 -1.83
C PHE A 14 -1.93 4.55 -2.51
N PRO A 15 -1.00 5.28 -3.16
CA PRO A 15 -1.33 6.45 -3.95
C PRO A 15 -1.95 6.04 -5.30
N TRP A 16 -3.17 5.50 -5.26
CA TRP A 16 -3.90 4.99 -6.43
C TRP A 16 -3.95 5.96 -7.62
N PRO A 17 -4.17 7.29 -7.43
CA PRO A 17 -4.17 8.22 -8.55
C PRO A 17 -2.83 8.26 -9.29
N GLU A 18 -1.72 8.18 -8.56
CA GLU A 18 -0.38 8.19 -9.16
C GLU A 18 -0.07 6.86 -9.86
N MET A 19 -0.54 5.73 -9.32
CA MET A 19 -0.40 4.43 -9.96
C MET A 19 -1.15 4.36 -11.30
N ILE A 20 -2.38 4.86 -11.37
CA ILE A 20 -3.18 4.89 -12.61
C ILE A 20 -2.57 5.83 -13.65
N LYS A 21 -2.05 6.99 -13.23
CA LYS A 21 -1.28 7.89 -14.11
C LYS A 21 -0.04 7.19 -14.65
N MET A 22 0.68 6.45 -13.82
CA MET A 22 1.84 5.67 -14.23
C MET A 22 1.47 4.56 -15.22
N ALA A 23 0.36 3.86 -15.00
CA ALA A 23 -0.16 2.84 -15.91
C ALA A 23 -0.41 3.42 -17.32
N SER A 24 -0.99 4.62 -17.37
CA SER A 24 -1.22 5.34 -18.63
C SER A 24 0.10 5.69 -19.35
N ARG A 25 1.17 6.03 -18.60
CA ARG A 25 2.50 6.34 -19.16
C ARG A 25 3.20 5.12 -19.74
N ILE A 26 2.92 3.93 -19.23
CA ILE A 26 3.45 2.65 -19.75
C ILE A 26 2.52 1.98 -20.77
N GLY A 27 1.46 2.65 -21.21
CA GLY A 27 0.55 2.17 -22.26
C GLY A 27 -0.55 1.21 -21.77
N ILE A 28 -0.78 1.11 -20.46
CA ILE A 28 -1.83 0.27 -19.88
C ILE A 28 -3.09 1.10 -19.72
N ALA A 29 -4.17 0.70 -20.40
CA ALA A 29 -5.47 1.34 -20.27
C ALA A 29 -6.05 1.13 -18.84
N PRO A 30 -6.82 2.08 -18.29
CA PRO A 30 -7.39 1.95 -16.95
C PRO A 30 -8.18 0.65 -16.71
N PRO A 31 -8.99 0.13 -17.66
CA PRO A 31 -9.65 -1.16 -17.47
C PRO A 31 -8.67 -2.35 -17.32
N CYS A 32 -7.56 -2.33 -18.06
CA CYS A 32 -6.52 -3.36 -17.95
C CYS A 32 -5.77 -3.27 -16.62
N PHE A 33 -5.56 -2.05 -16.11
CA PHE A 33 -4.96 -1.85 -14.78
C PHE A 33 -5.77 -2.54 -13.67
N TRP A 34 -7.11 -2.49 -13.73
CA TRP A 34 -7.97 -3.15 -12.74
C TRP A 34 -8.02 -4.68 -12.88
N GLN A 35 -7.61 -5.22 -14.02
CA GLN A 35 -7.48 -6.67 -14.21
C GLN A 35 -6.14 -7.22 -13.72
N LEU A 36 -5.14 -6.36 -13.53
CA LEU A 36 -3.82 -6.76 -13.04
C LEU A 36 -3.86 -7.03 -11.55
N SER A 37 -3.20 -8.11 -11.15
CA SER A 37 -2.87 -8.31 -9.74
C SER A 37 -1.81 -7.30 -9.29
N LEU A 38 -1.80 -6.98 -7.98
CA LEU A 38 -0.75 -6.15 -7.37
C LEU A 38 0.67 -6.71 -7.61
N LYS A 39 0.81 -8.04 -7.76
CA LYS A 39 2.09 -8.69 -8.07
C LYS A 39 2.55 -8.39 -9.49
N GLU A 40 1.64 -8.45 -10.47
CA GLU A 40 1.95 -8.13 -11.87
C GLU A 40 2.24 -6.64 -12.04
N TRP A 41 1.42 -5.79 -11.41
CA TRP A 41 1.70 -4.36 -11.34
C TRP A 41 3.07 -4.06 -10.72
N ALA A 42 3.39 -4.71 -9.59
CA ALA A 42 4.69 -4.57 -8.95
C ALA A 42 5.81 -5.02 -9.89
N ALA A 43 5.67 -6.13 -10.62
CA ALA A 43 6.68 -6.58 -11.58
C ALA A 43 6.88 -5.57 -12.74
N LEU A 44 5.79 -5.00 -13.27
CA LEU A 44 5.83 -3.99 -14.34
C LEU A 44 6.53 -2.70 -13.90
N VAL A 45 6.28 -2.26 -12.67
CA VAL A 45 6.86 -1.02 -12.13
C VAL A 45 8.26 -1.25 -11.53
N SER A 46 8.56 -2.45 -11.02
CA SER A 46 9.87 -2.80 -10.44
C SER A 46 10.98 -2.76 -11.48
N ASN A 47 10.69 -3.04 -12.76
CA ASN A 47 11.66 -2.85 -13.84
C ASN A 47 12.02 -1.36 -14.08
N SER A 48 11.13 -0.42 -13.72
CA SER A 48 11.37 1.02 -13.87
C SER A 48 11.95 1.68 -12.62
N SER A 49 11.79 1.05 -11.46
CA SER A 49 12.31 1.50 -10.18
C SER A 49 13.34 0.50 -9.68
N ASN A 50 14.59 0.72 -10.08
CA ASN A 50 15.76 -0.03 -9.63
C ASN A 50 16.08 0.21 -8.14
N GLN A 51 15.07 0.27 -7.27
CA GLN A 51 15.12 0.42 -5.82
C GLN A 51 13.76 -0.01 -5.23
N SER A 52 13.54 -1.31 -5.09
CA SER A 52 12.80 -1.78 -3.93
C SER A 52 13.44 -3.10 -3.58
N SER A 53 14.44 -3.04 -2.69
CA SER A 53 15.02 -4.22 -2.06
C SER A 53 13.86 -5.12 -1.66
N ALA A 54 13.78 -6.30 -2.27
CA ALA A 54 12.75 -7.28 -1.98
C ALA A 54 12.60 -7.38 -0.45
N MET A 55 11.40 -7.10 0.04
CA MET A 55 11.14 -7.03 1.47
C MET A 55 11.61 -8.34 2.12
N THR A 56 12.60 -8.25 3.01
CA THR A 56 13.17 -9.45 3.60
C THR A 56 12.16 -10.07 4.57
N ARG A 57 12.33 -11.35 4.88
CA ARG A 57 11.48 -12.03 5.86
C ARG A 57 11.48 -11.30 7.21
N SER A 58 12.62 -10.73 7.60
CA SER A 58 12.76 -9.95 8.82
C SER A 58 11.99 -8.63 8.79
N ASP A 59 11.86 -7.99 7.63
CA ASP A 59 11.05 -6.78 7.47
C ASP A 59 9.56 -7.10 7.53
N PHE A 60 9.16 -8.24 6.96
CA PHE A 60 7.80 -8.77 7.10
C PHE A 60 7.44 -9.04 8.56
N GLU A 61 8.32 -9.70 9.33
CA GLU A 61 8.08 -10.01 10.75
C GLU A 61 7.91 -8.76 11.61
N LYS A 62 8.70 -7.71 11.34
CA LYS A 62 8.55 -6.41 12.02
C LYS A 62 7.20 -5.76 11.70
N LEU A 63 6.75 -5.84 10.45
CA LEU A 63 5.45 -5.31 10.05
C LEU A 63 4.30 -6.13 10.64
N SER A 64 4.40 -7.46 10.64
CA SER A 64 3.38 -8.33 11.22
C SER A 64 3.30 -8.19 12.75
N ALA A 65 4.40 -7.90 13.43
CA ALA A 65 4.36 -7.59 14.86
C ALA A 65 3.73 -6.22 15.14
N ARG A 66 3.97 -5.24 14.27
CA ARG A 66 3.49 -3.86 14.43
C ARG A 66 1.99 -3.70 14.11
N PHE A 67 1.51 -4.40 13.11
CA PHE A 67 0.13 -4.34 12.61
C PHE A 67 -0.62 -5.65 12.76
N GLY A 68 -0.05 -6.60 13.50
CA GLY A 68 -0.67 -7.89 13.77
C GLY A 68 -2.07 -7.68 14.31
N ASP A 69 -3.03 -8.27 13.61
CA ASP A 69 -4.44 -8.17 13.96
C ASP A 69 -4.57 -8.70 15.38
N LYS A 70 -4.83 -7.77 16.32
CA LYS A 70 -5.20 -8.17 17.68
C LYS A 70 -6.50 -8.89 17.48
N LYS A 71 -6.51 -10.22 17.65
CA LYS A 71 -7.77 -10.94 17.86
C LYS A 71 -8.49 -10.12 18.91
N ARG A 72 -9.61 -9.50 18.54
CA ARG A 72 -10.50 -8.88 19.52
C ARG A 72 -10.82 -10.04 20.45
N GLU A 73 -10.19 -10.04 21.62
CA GLU A 73 -10.60 -10.87 22.73
C GLU A 73 -12.00 -10.37 23.03
N GLU A 74 -12.98 -11.03 22.40
CA GLU A 74 -14.35 -11.01 22.84
C GLU A 74 -14.35 -11.74 24.18
N THR A 75 -13.95 -11.00 25.22
CA THR A 75 -14.26 -11.35 26.60
C THR A 75 -15.77 -11.28 26.72
N TYR A 76 -16.45 -12.37 26.36
CA TYR A 76 -17.77 -12.64 26.89
C TYR A 76 -17.58 -12.92 28.37
N ASP A 77 -17.69 -11.86 29.17
CA ASP A 77 -18.00 -11.96 30.59
C ASP A 77 -19.36 -12.67 30.67
N GLN A 78 -19.36 -13.87 31.26
CA GLN A 78 -20.54 -14.69 31.47
C GLN A 78 -20.69 -14.97 32.95
#